data_AF-A0A101XKL7-F1
#
_entry.id   AF-A0A101XKL7-F1
#
_cell.length_a   1.000
_cell.length_b   1.000
_cell.length_c   1.000
_cell.angle_alpha   90.00
_cell.angle_beta   90.00
_cell.angle_gamma   90.00
#
_symmetry.space_group_name_H-M   'P 1'
#
loop_
_entity.id
_entity.type
_entity.pdbx_description
1 polymer ?
#
loop_
_entity_poly.entity_id
_entity_poly.type
_entity_poly.pdbx_seq_one_letter_code
_entity_poly.pdbx_strand_id
1 'polypeptide(L)'
;MENQQTPVETGDVDILYFKSLHDFLLYLDQLINDNQRKAEAINKDLEALKGRVDKFEAIQRIIEELLEKNKEVLPTAIELTGLKIYIDPRPTDEYDILKEGLDSITDRNTVLRKIKDIVDILQTKIGQSDTTIIVEMRNGVPVKILFRGW
;
A
#
# COMPACT_ATOMS: atom_id res chain seq x y z
N MET A 1 19.14 -29.86 18.50
CA MET A 1 18.28 -28.66 18.53
C MET A 1 18.60 -27.90 17.26
N GLU A 2 17.76 -28.08 16.25
CA GLU A 2 17.98 -27.55 14.91
C GLU A 2 17.31 -26.18 14.85
N ASN A 3 18.11 -25.12 14.73
CA ASN A 3 17.62 -23.75 14.60
C ASN A 3 16.93 -23.62 13.26
N GLN A 4 15.60 -23.70 13.25
CA GLN A 4 14.79 -23.29 12.12
C GLN A 4 14.91 -21.76 11.99
N GLN A 5 15.85 -21.31 11.16
CA GLN A 5 15.79 -19.96 10.61
C GLN A 5 14.54 -19.90 9.75
N THR A 6 13.49 -19.30 10.28
CA THR A 6 12.34 -18.85 9.50
C THR A 6 12.87 -17.99 8.34
N PRO A 7 12.47 -18.27 7.08
CA PRO A 7 12.80 -17.39 5.98
C PRO A 7 12.24 -16.00 6.30
N VAL A 8 13.10 -15.01 6.45
CA VAL A 8 12.68 -13.61 6.45
C VAL A 8 12.04 -13.37 5.09
N GLU A 9 10.74 -13.07 5.05
CA GLU A 9 10.06 -12.66 3.82
C GLU A 9 10.84 -11.50 3.20
N THR A 10 11.63 -11.82 2.19
CA THR A 10 12.36 -10.85 1.40
C THR A 10 11.37 -10.31 0.40
N GLY A 11 10.48 -9.42 0.86
CA GLY A 11 9.68 -8.59 -0.05
C GLY A 11 10.60 -7.94 -1.09
N ASP A 12 10.12 -7.78 -2.32
CA ASP A 12 10.92 -7.35 -3.47
C ASP A 12 11.87 -6.21 -3.10
N VAL A 13 13.16 -6.47 -3.30
CA VAL A 13 14.25 -5.54 -2.99
C VAL A 13 14.76 -4.96 -4.30
N ASP A 14 14.55 -3.66 -4.48
CA ASP A 14 15.09 -2.91 -5.62
C ASP A 14 16.24 -2.02 -5.17
N ILE A 15 17.30 -1.95 -5.99
CA ILE A 15 18.42 -1.02 -5.77
C ILE A 15 18.35 0.08 -6.83
N LEU A 16 18.16 1.32 -6.38
CA LEU A 16 18.07 2.50 -7.24
C LEU A 16 19.32 3.37 -7.09
N TYR A 17 19.70 4.03 -8.18
CA TYR A 17 20.88 4.90 -8.25
C TYR A 17 20.45 6.30 -8.69
N PHE A 18 20.87 7.30 -7.92
CA PHE A 18 20.61 8.71 -8.16
C PHE A 18 21.94 9.46 -8.21
N LYS A 19 22.03 10.51 -9.04
CA LYS A 19 23.28 11.28 -9.16
C LYS A 19 23.46 12.25 -8.00
N SER A 20 22.38 12.57 -7.29
CA SER A 20 22.36 13.50 -6.17
C SER A 20 21.17 13.23 -5.25
N LEU A 21 21.17 13.85 -4.07
CA LEU A 21 19.99 13.90 -3.18
C LEU A 21 18.80 14.61 -3.82
N HIS A 22 19.05 15.58 -4.71
CA HIS A 22 17.99 16.30 -5.42
C HIS A 22 17.19 15.36 -6.33
N ASP A 23 17.88 14.55 -7.12
CA ASP A 23 17.26 13.56 -8.00
C ASP A 23 16.42 12.57 -7.20
N PHE A 24 16.92 12.17 -6.03
CA PHE A 24 16.18 11.28 -5.15
C PHE A 24 14.93 11.96 -4.56
N LEU A 25 14.98 13.24 -4.18
CA LEU A 25 13.80 13.99 -3.75
C LEU A 25 12.75 14.12 -4.85
N LEU A 26 13.16 14.41 -6.09
CA LEU A 26 12.26 14.43 -7.24
C LEU A 26 11.58 13.08 -7.46
N TYR A 27 12.32 11.99 -7.29
CA TYR A 27 11.76 10.64 -7.35
C TYR A 27 10.73 10.39 -6.25
N LEU A 28 11.02 10.78 -5.00
CA LEU A 28 10.07 10.65 -3.90
C LEU A 28 8.79 11.45 -4.15
N ASP A 29 8.92 12.67 -4.69
CA ASP A 29 7.77 13.50 -5.05
C ASP A 29 6.91 12.84 -6.13
N GLN A 30 7.54 12.30 -7.18
CA GLN A 30 6.80 11.59 -8.21
C GLN A 30 6.08 10.36 -7.64
N LEU A 31 6.76 9.56 -6.81
CA LEU A 31 6.19 8.36 -6.21
C LEU A 31 5.01 8.67 -5.29
N ILE A 32 5.11 9.74 -4.47
CA ILE A 32 4.01 10.22 -3.62
C ILE A 32 2.82 10.64 -4.50
N ASN A 33 3.07 11.40 -5.57
CA ASN A 33 2.03 11.87 -6.49
C ASN A 33 1.36 10.72 -7.25
N ASP A 34 2.12 9.72 -7.70
CA ASP A 34 1.58 8.52 -8.34
C ASP A 34 0.65 7.76 -7.40
N ASN A 35 1.08 7.56 -6.15
CA ASN A 35 0.27 6.91 -5.11
C ASN A 35 -0.98 7.73 -4.76
N GLN A 36 -0.87 9.06 -4.71
CA GLN A 36 -1.99 9.96 -4.47
C GLN A 36 -3.08 9.79 -5.56
N ARG A 37 -2.68 9.74 -6.84
CA ARG A 37 -3.61 9.50 -7.95
C ARG A 37 -4.31 8.13 -7.87
N LYS A 38 -3.57 7.10 -7.46
CA LYS A 38 -4.15 5.76 -7.23
C LYS A 38 -5.17 5.78 -6.10
N ALA A 39 -4.85 6.44 -4.98
CA ALA A 39 -5.76 6.60 -3.86
C ALA A 39 -7.03 7.39 -4.24
N GLU A 40 -6.91 8.42 -5.06
CA GLU A 40 -8.06 9.19 -5.58
C GLU A 40 -8.97 8.34 -6.46
N ALA A 41 -8.40 7.49 -7.32
CA ALA A 41 -9.17 6.56 -8.13
C ALA A 41 -9.96 5.56 -7.26
N ILE A 42 -9.29 4.92 -6.29
CA ILE A 42 -9.94 3.97 -5.38
C ILE A 42 -11.03 4.66 -4.54
N ASN A 43 -10.77 5.87 -4.04
CA ASN A 43 -11.79 6.64 -3.31
C ASN A 43 -13.04 6.88 -4.16
N LYS A 44 -12.88 7.21 -5.45
CA LYS A 44 -14.00 7.38 -6.35
C LYS A 44 -14.82 6.09 -6.50
N ASP A 45 -14.16 4.94 -6.59
CA ASP A 45 -14.81 3.64 -6.68
C ASP A 45 -15.56 3.30 -5.37
N LEU A 46 -14.95 3.56 -4.21
CA LEU A 46 -15.59 3.40 -2.89
C LEU A 46 -16.84 4.27 -2.74
N GLU A 47 -16.77 5.54 -3.16
CA GLU A 47 -17.94 6.45 -3.12
C GLU A 47 -19.07 5.97 -4.03
N ALA A 48 -18.74 5.43 -5.22
CA ALA A 48 -19.73 4.82 -6.11
C ALA A 48 -20.36 3.55 -5.52
N LEU A 49 -19.61 2.82 -4.69
CA LEU A 49 -20.03 1.54 -4.09
C LEU A 49 -20.89 1.73 -2.84
N LYS A 50 -20.69 2.83 -2.09
CA LYS A 50 -21.37 3.11 -0.81
C LYS A 50 -22.89 2.90 -0.85
N GLY A 51 -23.56 3.42 -1.87
CA GLY A 51 -25.01 3.24 -2.01
C GLY A 51 -25.46 1.79 -2.27
N ARG A 52 -24.60 0.95 -2.87
CA ARG A 52 -24.85 -0.49 -3.03
C ARG A 52 -24.64 -1.23 -1.71
N VAL A 53 -23.61 -0.85 -0.95
CA VAL A 53 -23.31 -1.41 0.38
C VAL A 53 -24.45 -1.14 1.35
N ASP A 54 -24.88 0.11 1.50
CA ASP A 54 -25.94 0.51 2.44
C ASP A 54 -27.24 -0.28 2.20
N LYS A 55 -27.61 -0.45 0.91
CA LYS A 55 -28.80 -1.22 0.51
C LYS A 55 -28.63 -2.70 0.80
N PHE A 56 -27.44 -3.26 0.52
CA PHE A 56 -27.15 -4.66 0.76
C PHE A 56 -27.22 -4.99 2.25
N GLU A 57 -26.62 -4.18 3.11
CA GLU A 57 -26.68 -4.33 4.57
C GLU A 57 -28.10 -4.21 5.11
N ALA A 58 -28.89 -3.25 4.60
CA ALA A 58 -30.29 -3.10 5.01
C ALA A 58 -31.12 -4.36 4.71
N ILE A 59 -30.93 -4.96 3.54
CA ILE A 59 -31.60 -6.21 3.15
C ILE A 59 -31.11 -7.38 4.01
N GLN A 60 -29.80 -7.48 4.27
CA GLN A 60 -29.23 -8.51 5.14
C GLN A 60 -29.87 -8.47 6.54
N ARG A 61 -29.97 -7.28 7.15
CA ARG A 61 -30.60 -7.11 8.48
C ARG A 61 -32.06 -7.58 8.51
N ILE A 62 -32.85 -7.24 7.49
CA ILE A 62 -34.25 -7.69 7.39
C ILE A 62 -34.32 -9.22 7.31
N ILE A 63 -33.45 -9.84 6.52
CA ILE A 63 -33.39 -11.30 6.38
C ILE A 63 -32.97 -11.97 7.70
N GLU A 64 -31.99 -11.39 8.40
CA GLU A 64 -31.54 -11.86 9.72
C GLU A 64 -32.62 -11.73 10.80
N GLU A 65 -33.45 -10.69 10.77
CA GLU A 65 -34.60 -10.53 11.68
C GLU A 65 -35.69 -11.58 11.40
N LEU A 66 -35.87 -11.99 10.15
CA LEU A 66 -36.87 -12.98 9.73
C LEU A 66 -36.42 -14.44 9.94
N LEU A 67 -35.12 -14.68 10.05
CA LEU A 67 -34.54 -16.01 10.25
C LEU A 67 -33.94 -16.09 11.66
N GLU A 68 -34.51 -16.92 12.55
CA GLU A 68 -33.89 -17.25 13.85
C GLU A 68 -32.56 -18.02 13.66
N LYS A 69 -31.50 -17.25 13.42
CA LYS A 69 -30.07 -17.57 13.38
C LYS A 69 -29.51 -18.54 12.32
N ASN A 70 -28.35 -18.07 11.85
CA ASN A 70 -27.15 -18.78 11.37
C ASN A 70 -27.27 -19.53 10.05
N LYS A 71 -26.83 -18.87 8.98
CA LYS A 71 -26.19 -19.57 7.86
C LYS A 71 -24.75 -19.09 7.74
N GLU A 72 -23.83 -20.04 7.75
CA GLU A 72 -22.45 -19.82 7.34
C GLU A 72 -22.45 -19.19 5.96
N VAL A 73 -21.86 -17.99 5.89
CA VAL A 73 -21.61 -17.30 4.64
C VAL A 73 -20.56 -18.13 3.90
N LEU A 74 -20.93 -18.72 2.77
CA LEU A 74 -19.99 -19.42 1.90
C LEU A 74 -18.82 -18.47 1.54
N PRO A 75 -17.56 -18.93 1.61
CA PRO A 75 -16.43 -18.07 1.31
C PRO A 75 -16.46 -17.61 -0.15
N THR A 76 -16.48 -16.29 -0.36
CA THR A 76 -16.55 -15.62 -1.67
C THR A 76 -15.21 -15.66 -2.44
N ALA A 77 -14.14 -16.20 -1.83
CA ALA A 77 -12.78 -16.13 -2.36
C ALA A 77 -12.24 -17.53 -2.72
N ILE A 78 -11.64 -17.64 -3.89
CA ILE A 78 -10.81 -18.78 -4.30
C ILE A 78 -9.37 -18.43 -3.97
N GLU A 79 -8.72 -19.17 -3.06
CA GLU A 79 -7.33 -18.96 -2.68
C GLU A 79 -6.40 -19.92 -3.43
N LEU A 80 -5.44 -19.37 -4.17
CA LEU A 80 -4.45 -20.11 -4.93
C LEU A 80 -3.07 -19.54 -4.64
N THR A 81 -2.20 -20.30 -3.98
CA THR A 81 -0.78 -19.94 -3.76
C THR A 81 -0.58 -18.52 -3.19
N GLY A 82 -1.46 -18.08 -2.27
CA GLY A 82 -1.44 -16.73 -1.68
C GLY A 82 -2.16 -15.63 -2.48
N LEU A 83 -2.67 -15.94 -3.68
CA LEU A 83 -3.56 -15.07 -4.45
C LEU A 83 -5.02 -15.36 -4.06
N LYS A 84 -5.76 -14.33 -3.66
CA LYS A 84 -7.21 -14.41 -3.44
C LYS A 84 -7.96 -13.89 -4.67
N ILE A 85 -8.81 -14.71 -5.26
CA ILE A 85 -9.64 -14.38 -6.43
C ILE A 85 -11.10 -14.30 -6.00
N TYR A 86 -11.76 -13.18 -6.28
CA TYR A 86 -13.18 -12.95 -6.03
C TYR A 86 -13.91 -12.87 -7.38
N ILE A 87 -15.01 -13.60 -7.52
CA ILE A 87 -15.91 -13.56 -8.70
C ILE A 87 -17.26 -13.04 -8.22
N ASP A 88 -17.72 -11.93 -8.79
CA ASP A 88 -18.95 -11.22 -8.37
C ASP A 88 -19.06 -11.07 -6.83
N PRO A 89 -18.09 -10.37 -6.20
CA PRO A 89 -18.10 -10.19 -4.76
C PRO A 89 -19.37 -9.48 -4.29
N ARG A 90 -19.78 -9.76 -3.05
CA ARG A 90 -20.83 -8.97 -2.40
C ARG A 90 -20.36 -7.51 -2.32
N PRO A 91 -21.26 -6.51 -2.38
CA PRO A 91 -20.85 -5.11 -2.28
C PRO A 91 -19.98 -4.79 -1.06
N THR A 92 -20.21 -5.47 0.07
CA THR A 92 -19.39 -5.35 1.28
C THR A 92 -17.99 -5.92 1.09
N ASP A 93 -17.86 -7.09 0.45
CA ASP A 93 -16.56 -7.70 0.17
C ASP A 93 -15.75 -6.82 -0.81
N GLU A 94 -16.40 -6.31 -1.86
CA GLU A 94 -15.80 -5.37 -2.82
C GLU A 94 -15.30 -4.10 -2.11
N TYR A 95 -16.09 -3.56 -1.17
CA TYR A 95 -15.75 -2.38 -0.41
C TYR A 95 -14.53 -2.61 0.48
N ASP A 96 -14.51 -3.72 1.24
CA ASP A 96 -13.43 -4.05 2.16
C ASP A 96 -12.09 -4.22 1.42
N ILE A 97 -12.09 -4.91 0.27
CA ILE A 97 -10.90 -5.11 -0.56
C ILE A 97 -10.34 -3.76 -1.05
N LEU A 98 -11.20 -2.90 -1.59
CA LEU A 98 -10.79 -1.59 -2.07
C LEU A 98 -10.29 -0.70 -0.92
N LYS A 99 -10.95 -0.77 0.24
CA LYS A 99 -10.59 -0.01 1.43
C LYS A 99 -9.23 -0.43 1.98
N GLU A 100 -8.95 -1.73 2.06
CA GLU A 100 -7.64 -2.26 2.44
C GLU A 100 -6.53 -1.75 1.52
N GLY A 101 -6.77 -1.76 0.20
CA GLY A 101 -5.83 -1.21 -0.79
C GLY A 101 -5.58 0.29 -0.61
N LEU A 102 -6.64 1.07 -0.38
CA LEU A 102 -6.54 2.51 -0.11
C LEU A 102 -5.73 2.81 1.16
N ASP A 103 -5.99 2.07 2.23
CA ASP A 103 -5.31 2.25 3.51
C ASP A 103 -3.82 1.93 3.37
N SER A 104 -3.47 0.84 2.68
CA SER A 104 -2.08 0.50 2.36
C SER A 104 -1.34 1.60 1.58
N ILE A 105 -1.99 2.22 0.60
CA ILE A 105 -1.42 3.35 -0.16
C ILE A 105 -1.24 4.58 0.73
N THR A 106 -2.23 4.85 1.59
CA THR A 106 -2.21 6.01 2.51
C THR A 106 -1.09 5.91 3.53
N ASP A 107 -0.92 4.72 4.12
CA ASP A 107 0.16 4.42 5.06
C ASP A 107 1.53 4.57 4.39
N ARG A 108 1.67 4.02 3.19
CA ARG A 108 2.90 4.15 2.40
C ARG A 108 3.25 5.61 2.11
N ASN A 109 2.28 6.41 1.69
CA ASN A 109 2.49 7.84 1.44
C ASN A 109 2.86 8.61 2.71
N THR A 110 2.32 8.21 3.87
CA THR A 110 2.71 8.78 5.16
C THR A 110 4.18 8.50 5.47
N VAL A 111 4.65 7.28 5.22
CA VAL A 111 6.06 6.93 5.39
C VAL A 111 6.95 7.67 4.39
N LEU A 112 6.57 7.70 3.11
CA LEU A 112 7.32 8.39 2.05
C LEU A 112 7.48 9.89 2.34
N ARG A 113 6.44 10.56 2.85
CA ARG A 113 6.51 11.98 3.26
C ARG A 113 7.54 12.19 4.37
N LYS A 114 7.55 11.35 5.40
CA LYS A 114 8.55 11.43 6.48
C LYS A 114 9.98 11.21 5.96
N ILE A 115 10.16 10.28 5.03
CA ILE A 115 11.47 10.03 4.40
C ILE A 115 11.89 11.26 3.58
N LYS A 116 10.98 11.82 2.79
CA LYS A 116 11.24 13.05 2.03
C LYS A 116 11.72 14.18 2.94
N ASP A 117 11.05 14.41 4.07
CA ASP A 117 11.46 15.45 5.03
C ASP A 117 12.89 15.23 5.55
N ILE A 118 13.26 13.96 5.83
CA ILE A 118 14.63 13.62 6.26
C ILE A 118 15.63 13.89 5.14
N VAL A 119 15.33 13.49 3.90
CA VAL A 119 16.21 13.69 2.74
C VAL A 119 16.37 15.17 2.40
N ASP A 120 15.31 15.96 2.58
CA ASP A 120 15.33 17.42 2.38
C ASP A 120 16.24 18.12 3.42
N ILE A 121 16.17 17.70 4.69
CA ILE A 121 17.10 18.15 5.73
C ILE A 121 18.54 17.78 5.39
N LEU A 122 18.78 16.54 4.92
CA LEU A 122 20.10 16.10 4.49
C LEU A 122 20.61 16.97 3.34
N GLN A 123 19.81 17.20 2.30
CA GLN A 123 20.17 18.05 1.18
C GLN A 123 20.53 19.47 1.64
N THR A 124 19.74 20.04 2.54
CA THR A 124 19.95 21.41 3.05
C THR A 124 21.25 21.52 3.86
N LYS A 125 21.58 20.53 4.68
CA LYS A 125 22.78 20.55 5.53
C LYS A 125 24.08 20.25 4.78
N ILE A 126 23.98 19.35 3.81
CA ILE A 126 25.13 18.84 3.04
C ILE A 126 25.44 19.75 1.86
N GLY A 127 24.42 20.46 1.35
CA GLY A 127 24.52 21.25 0.13
C GLY A 127 24.50 20.37 -1.12
N GLN A 128 24.70 21.01 -2.27
CA GLN A 128 24.85 20.28 -3.53
C GLN A 128 26.18 19.54 -3.54
N SER A 129 26.13 18.21 -3.67
CA SER A 129 27.30 17.36 -3.87
C SER A 129 27.05 16.44 -5.06
N ASP A 130 28.08 16.20 -5.88
CA ASP A 130 28.04 15.28 -7.04
C ASP A 130 28.13 13.81 -6.61
N THR A 131 27.60 13.51 -5.43
CA THR A 131 27.74 12.20 -4.79
C THR A 131 26.64 11.29 -5.22
N THR A 132 27.03 10.12 -5.73
CA THR A 132 26.07 9.10 -6.13
C THR A 132 25.34 8.58 -4.89
N ILE A 133 24.02 8.66 -4.93
CA ILE A 133 23.14 8.16 -3.88
C ILE A 133 22.59 6.82 -4.34
N ILE A 134 22.71 5.80 -3.50
CA ILE A 134 22.21 4.46 -3.76
C ILE A 134 21.14 4.17 -2.72
N VAL A 135 19.97 3.74 -3.18
CA VAL A 135 18.81 3.53 -2.31
C VAL A 135 18.34 2.10 -2.45
N GLU A 136 18.23 1.40 -1.32
CA GLU A 136 17.52 0.12 -1.26
C GLU A 136 16.05 0.43 -1.00
N MET A 137 15.19 -0.07 -1.87
CA MET A 137 13.73 -0.01 -1.74
C MET A 137 13.22 -1.38 -1.29
N ARG A 138 12.20 -1.38 -0.44
CA ARG A 138 11.41 -2.56 -0.09
C ARG A 138 9.94 -2.22 -0.19
N ASN A 139 9.19 -2.98 -0.97
CA ASN A 139 7.74 -2.76 -1.16
C ASN A 139 7.40 -1.30 -1.55
N GLY A 140 8.25 -0.67 -2.37
CA GLY A 140 8.09 0.72 -2.80
C GLY A 140 8.42 1.78 -1.75
N VAL A 141 9.11 1.43 -0.66
CA VAL A 141 9.58 2.38 0.37
C VAL A 141 11.10 2.32 0.49
N PRO A 142 11.81 3.45 0.53
CA PRO A 142 13.24 3.47 0.83
C PRO A 142 13.54 2.92 2.23
N VAL A 143 14.43 1.93 2.32
CA VAL A 143 14.86 1.33 3.60
C VAL A 143 16.33 1.58 3.92
N LYS A 144 17.17 1.86 2.92
CA LYS A 144 18.58 2.25 3.11
C LYS A 144 18.98 3.31 2.09
N ILE A 145 19.84 4.24 2.51
CA ILE A 145 20.46 5.26 1.66
C ILE A 145 21.97 5.16 1.86
N LEU A 146 22.73 5.03 0.79
CA LEU A 146 24.18 4.99 0.79
C LEU A 146 24.72 6.16 -0.04
N PHE A 147 25.71 6.84 0.52
CA PHE A 147 26.49 7.87 -0.17
C PHE A 147 27.77 7.20 -0.71
N ARG A 148 27.95 7.20 -2.02
CA ARG A 148 29.14 6.60 -2.66
C ARG A 148 30.04 7.70 -3.22
N GLY A 149 31.31 7.67 -2.80
CA GLY A 149 32.33 8.61 -3.27
C GLY A 149 32.49 9.85 -2.39
N TRP A 150 32.10 9.76 -1.12
CA TRP A 150 32.44 10.72 -0.06
C TRP A 150 33.74 10.35 0.63
#